data_AF-A0A0R3R1D6-F1
#
_entry.id   AF-A0A0R3R1D6-F1
#
_cell.length_a   1.000
_cell.length_b   1.000
_cell.length_c   1.000
_cell.angle_alpha   90.00
_cell.angle_beta   90.00
_cell.angle_gamma   90.00
#
_symmetry.space_group_name_H-M   'P 1'
#
loop_
_entity.id
_entity.type
_entity.pdbx_description
1 polymer ?
#
loop_
_entity_poly.entity_id
_entity_poly.type
_entity_poly.pdbx_seq_one_letter_code
_entity_poly.pdbx_strand_id
1 'polypeptide(L)'
;MFLMVDKKYYKLVSSYTRAATLTGRFFAYALAQFLISFNYGSYLLLNQISFGAVCVIIPIAIAFPPITKEIIDSKVESQGKKAVDDMRQKETSEDSSDKTAKAKDSGDAKTRDIKERMEEYSHFILHELKIFKRNKNVLKWSIWWALTSCGFYQITNYVQSLWATMQIISDNFNGITECINTLIGAMISFSLQYINKDWTVHDELILSITSIIIAVLLIIMSQIKSVIIAYILYVIITAIYTLLMTAACATIASELNSASYGFVFGLNTFVALLLETAITFAFADKHGFALPIREQVLLLTLFK
;
A
#
# COMPACT_ATOMS: atom_id res chain seq x y z
N MET A 1 -5.23 -5.87 14.49
CA MET A 1 -5.24 -7.32 14.14
C MET A 1 -3.89 -7.99 14.42
N PHE A 2 -2.78 -7.57 13.81
CA PHE A 2 -1.45 -8.20 14.04
C PHE A 2 -0.94 -8.10 15.49
N LEU A 3 -1.36 -7.09 16.24
CA LEU A 3 -1.03 -6.97 17.66
C LEU A 3 -1.72 -8.00 18.57
N MET A 4 -2.76 -8.73 18.13
CA MET A 4 -3.48 -9.71 18.98
C MET A 4 -3.17 -11.17 18.65
N VAL A 5 -2.38 -11.41 17.62
CA VAL A 5 -2.16 -12.74 17.06
C VAL A 5 -0.73 -13.19 17.37
N ASP A 6 -0.47 -14.48 17.52
CA ASP A 6 0.90 -14.99 17.62
C ASP A 6 1.60 -14.95 16.27
N LYS A 7 2.94 -14.75 16.27
CA LYS A 7 3.75 -14.71 15.05
C LYS A 7 3.50 -15.91 14.11
N LYS A 8 3.18 -17.08 14.68
CA LYS A 8 2.82 -18.31 13.94
C LYS A 8 1.63 -18.13 13.01
N TYR A 9 0.66 -17.29 13.36
CA TYR A 9 -0.57 -17.05 12.60
C TYR A 9 -0.53 -15.75 11.79
N TYR A 10 0.54 -14.97 11.83
CA TYR A 10 0.65 -13.70 11.07
C TYR A 10 0.48 -13.91 9.56
N LYS A 11 1.10 -14.95 9.01
CA LYS A 11 0.95 -15.29 7.58
C LYS A 11 -0.50 -15.67 7.24
N LEU A 12 -1.14 -16.46 8.11
CA LEU A 12 -2.52 -16.93 7.91
C LEU A 12 -3.52 -15.77 7.99
N VAL A 13 -3.43 -14.95 9.04
CA VAL A 13 -4.29 -13.78 9.22
C VAL A 13 -4.08 -12.75 8.11
N SER A 14 -2.84 -12.49 7.72
CA SER A 14 -2.54 -11.60 6.58
C SER A 14 -3.12 -12.13 5.27
N SER A 15 -3.10 -13.45 5.05
CA SER A 15 -3.68 -14.08 3.87
C SER A 15 -5.21 -13.92 3.86
N TYR A 16 -5.89 -14.20 4.98
CA TYR A 16 -7.34 -14.01 5.09
C TYR A 16 -7.77 -12.55 4.92
N THR A 17 -7.05 -11.60 5.50
CA THR A 17 -7.35 -10.17 5.31
C THR A 17 -7.19 -9.75 3.85
N ARG A 18 -6.11 -10.20 3.18
CA ARG A 18 -5.91 -9.93 1.76
C ARG A 18 -6.99 -10.59 0.89
N ALA A 19 -7.32 -11.84 1.16
CA ALA A 19 -8.37 -12.56 0.45
C ALA A 19 -9.73 -11.85 0.61
N ALA A 20 -10.12 -11.48 1.82
CA ALA A 20 -11.36 -10.74 2.08
C ALA A 20 -11.39 -9.40 1.31
N THR A 21 -10.28 -8.67 1.27
CA THR A 21 -10.18 -7.40 0.54
C THR A 21 -10.33 -7.60 -0.97
N LEU A 22 -9.66 -8.60 -1.54
CA LEU A 22 -9.75 -8.92 -2.97
C LEU A 22 -11.15 -9.41 -3.36
N THR A 23 -11.73 -10.29 -2.55
CA THR A 23 -13.11 -10.76 -2.74
C THR A 23 -14.10 -9.61 -2.68
N GLY A 24 -13.96 -8.70 -1.72
CA GLY A 24 -14.79 -7.50 -1.62
C GLY A 24 -14.68 -6.61 -2.86
N ARG A 25 -13.45 -6.35 -3.34
CA ARG A 25 -13.23 -5.59 -4.58
C ARG A 25 -13.85 -6.26 -5.80
N PHE A 26 -13.65 -7.57 -5.95
CA PHE A 26 -14.24 -8.34 -7.04
C PHE A 26 -15.77 -8.22 -7.07
N PHE A 27 -16.43 -8.46 -5.93
CA PHE A 27 -17.89 -8.34 -5.86
C PHE A 27 -18.38 -6.90 -6.05
N ALA A 28 -17.64 -5.89 -5.57
CA ALA A 28 -17.97 -4.49 -5.79
C ALA A 28 -17.95 -4.13 -7.30
N TYR A 29 -16.90 -4.53 -8.03
CA TYR A 29 -16.81 -4.28 -9.46
C TYR A 29 -17.80 -5.12 -10.28
N ALA A 30 -18.05 -6.38 -9.88
CA ALA A 30 -19.04 -7.24 -10.51
C ALA A 30 -20.47 -6.68 -10.35
N LEU A 31 -20.82 -6.21 -9.14
CA LEU A 31 -22.10 -5.56 -8.87
C LEU A 31 -22.22 -4.24 -9.64
N ALA A 32 -21.16 -3.43 -9.67
CA ALA A 32 -21.13 -2.20 -10.44
C ALA A 32 -21.38 -2.45 -11.93
N GLN A 33 -20.69 -3.44 -12.50
CA GLN A 33 -20.89 -3.83 -13.88
C GLN A 33 -22.32 -4.32 -14.13
N PHE A 34 -22.84 -5.17 -13.24
CA PHE A 34 -24.20 -5.71 -13.36
C PHE A 34 -25.25 -4.58 -13.40
N LEU A 35 -25.17 -3.63 -12.46
CA LEU A 35 -26.13 -2.52 -12.39
C LEU A 35 -26.10 -1.63 -13.63
N ILE A 36 -24.91 -1.36 -14.16
CA ILE A 36 -24.71 -0.54 -15.37
C ILE A 36 -25.20 -1.30 -16.61
N SER A 37 -24.82 -2.57 -16.78
CA SER A 37 -25.15 -3.35 -17.99
C SER A 37 -26.65 -3.60 -18.17
N PHE A 38 -27.41 -3.71 -17.09
CA PHE A 38 -28.87 -3.90 -17.16
C PHE A 38 -29.66 -2.57 -17.08
N ASN A 39 -28.99 -1.41 -17.11
CA ASN A 39 -29.60 -0.10 -16.91
C ASN A 39 -30.43 0.03 -15.62
N TYR A 40 -30.13 -0.78 -14.59
CA TYR A 40 -30.82 -0.73 -13.30
C TYR A 40 -30.34 0.42 -12.39
N GLY A 41 -29.24 1.09 -12.75
CA GLY A 41 -28.71 2.20 -11.94
C GLY A 41 -27.80 3.14 -12.72
N SER A 42 -27.77 4.40 -12.29
CA SER A 42 -26.78 5.39 -12.73
C SER A 42 -25.53 5.35 -11.84
N TYR A 43 -24.46 6.04 -12.25
CA TYR A 43 -23.26 6.23 -11.41
C TYR A 43 -23.58 6.82 -10.03
N LEU A 44 -24.65 7.62 -9.91
CA LEU A 44 -25.10 8.18 -8.64
C LEU A 44 -25.60 7.09 -7.69
N LEU A 45 -26.39 6.13 -8.19
CA LEU A 45 -26.85 4.99 -7.38
C LEU A 45 -25.66 4.18 -6.86
N LEU A 46 -24.64 4.02 -7.70
CA LEU A 46 -23.42 3.31 -7.31
C LEU A 46 -22.69 3.99 -6.15
N ASN A 47 -22.56 5.31 -6.20
CA ASN A 47 -22.00 6.11 -5.10
C ASN A 47 -22.85 6.02 -3.82
N GLN A 48 -24.19 6.00 -3.95
CA GLN A 48 -25.10 5.83 -2.82
C GLN A 48 -24.95 4.45 -2.16
N ILE A 49 -24.78 3.38 -2.95
CA ILE A 49 -24.50 2.02 -2.43
C ILE A 49 -23.18 2.02 -1.67
N SER A 50 -22.12 2.61 -2.22
CA SER A 50 -20.83 2.73 -1.53
C SER A 50 -20.94 3.52 -0.23
N PHE A 51 -21.68 4.62 -0.22
CA PHE A 51 -21.93 5.41 0.99
C PHE A 51 -22.71 4.61 2.05
N GLY A 52 -23.75 3.88 1.63
CA GLY A 52 -24.52 3.00 2.51
C GLY A 52 -23.66 1.90 3.12
N ALA A 53 -22.77 1.28 2.35
CA ALA A 53 -21.84 0.27 2.85
C ALA A 53 -20.90 0.83 3.93
N VAL A 54 -20.35 2.03 3.74
CA VAL A 54 -19.51 2.69 4.75
C VAL A 54 -20.32 2.98 6.02
N CYS A 55 -21.56 3.46 5.88
CA CYS A 55 -22.45 3.72 7.03
C CYS A 55 -22.75 2.45 7.84
N VAL A 56 -22.81 1.28 7.21
CA VAL A 56 -23.00 -0.02 7.91
C VAL A 56 -21.70 -0.49 8.58
N ILE A 57 -20.55 -0.26 7.96
CA ILE A 57 -19.24 -0.67 8.49
C ILE A 57 -18.87 0.12 9.76
N ILE A 58 -19.22 1.41 9.85
CA ILE A 58 -18.85 2.27 10.99
C ILE A 58 -19.40 1.74 12.33
N PRO A 59 -20.71 1.44 12.50
CA PRO A 59 -21.23 0.85 13.73
C PRO A 59 -20.58 -0.48 14.08
N ILE A 60 -20.34 -1.33 13.08
CA ILE A 60 -19.65 -2.62 13.26
C ILE A 60 -18.23 -2.38 13.79
N ALA A 61 -17.49 -1.42 13.22
CA ALA A 61 -16.15 -1.04 13.65
C ALA A 61 -16.13 -0.48 15.08
N ILE A 62 -17.14 0.29 15.47
CA ILE A 62 -17.29 0.81 16.85
C ILE A 62 -17.63 -0.32 17.84
N ALA A 63 -18.38 -1.33 17.41
CA ALA A 63 -18.73 -2.49 18.23
C ALA A 63 -17.56 -3.46 18.45
N PHE A 64 -16.46 -3.34 17.68
CA PHE A 64 -15.24 -4.12 17.95
C PHE A 64 -14.59 -3.65 19.26
N PRO A 65 -14.14 -4.59 20.12
CA PRO A 65 -13.50 -4.23 21.37
C PRO A 65 -12.24 -3.39 21.11
N PRO A 66 -12.07 -2.26 21.80
CA PRO A 66 -10.85 -1.47 21.69
C PRO A 66 -9.66 -2.30 22.16
N ILE A 67 -8.53 -2.16 21.48
CA ILE A 67 -7.29 -2.85 21.85
C ILE A 67 -6.83 -2.29 23.20
N THR A 68 -7.04 -3.06 24.28
CA THR A 68 -6.73 -2.64 25.65
C THR A 68 -5.23 -2.37 25.82
N LYS A 69 -4.89 -1.31 26.55
CA LYS A 69 -3.50 -0.90 26.83
C LYS A 69 -2.65 -2.04 27.40
N GLU A 70 -3.22 -2.93 28.22
CA GLU A 70 -2.54 -4.11 28.77
C GLU A 70 -2.03 -5.11 27.71
N ILE A 71 -2.73 -5.23 26.58
CA ILE A 71 -2.31 -6.09 25.45
C ILE A 71 -1.18 -5.44 24.66
N ILE A 72 -1.15 -4.10 24.63
CA ILE A 72 -0.08 -3.33 23.99
C ILE A 72 1.16 -3.37 24.88
N ASP A 73 1.01 -3.10 26.18
CA ASP A 73 2.11 -3.06 27.14
C ASP A 73 2.76 -4.44 27.31
N SER A 74 1.99 -5.53 27.41
CA SER A 74 2.56 -6.89 27.46
C SER A 74 3.30 -7.30 26.17
N LYS A 75 2.93 -6.76 25.00
CA LYS A 75 3.64 -7.00 23.74
C LYS A 75 4.82 -6.06 23.53
N VAL A 76 4.73 -4.80 23.94
CA VAL A 76 5.83 -3.84 23.94
C VAL A 76 6.91 -4.30 24.92
N GLU A 77 6.52 -4.82 26.09
CA GLU A 77 7.46 -5.35 27.08
C GLU A 77 8.09 -6.67 26.62
N SER A 78 7.37 -7.55 25.91
CA SER A 78 7.94 -8.79 25.36
C SER A 78 8.76 -8.59 24.07
N GLN A 79 8.49 -7.54 23.28
CA GLN A 79 9.32 -7.17 22.13
C GLN A 79 10.53 -6.31 22.55
N GLY A 80 10.37 -5.43 23.53
CA GLY A 80 11.45 -4.69 24.18
C GLY A 80 12.41 -5.62 24.92
N LYS A 81 11.92 -6.58 25.71
CA LYS A 81 12.77 -7.61 26.35
C LYS A 81 13.48 -8.50 25.34
N LYS A 82 12.87 -8.85 24.20
CA LYS A 82 13.58 -9.64 23.16
C LYS A 82 14.66 -8.84 22.41
N ALA A 83 14.43 -7.55 22.16
CA ALA A 83 15.45 -6.68 21.56
C ALA A 83 16.59 -6.34 22.55
N VAL A 84 16.26 -6.25 23.84
CA VAL A 84 17.23 -6.00 24.93
C VAL A 84 17.98 -7.28 25.32
N ASP A 85 17.35 -8.46 25.33
CA ASP A 85 18.04 -9.74 25.61
C ASP A 85 18.98 -10.16 24.46
N ASP A 86 18.62 -9.89 23.19
CA ASP A 86 19.54 -10.03 22.05
C ASP A 86 20.74 -9.07 22.14
N MET A 87 20.61 -7.95 22.85
CA MET A 87 21.72 -7.02 23.14
C MET A 87 22.47 -7.36 24.44
N ARG A 88 21.79 -7.93 25.44
CA ARG A 88 22.32 -8.19 26.79
C ARG A 88 23.08 -9.52 26.89
N GLN A 89 22.97 -10.39 25.90
CA GLN A 89 23.86 -11.56 25.78
C GLN A 89 25.31 -11.21 25.38
N LYS A 90 25.63 -9.92 25.22
CA LYS A 90 26.99 -9.44 24.94
C LYS A 90 27.71 -8.75 26.09
N GLU A 91 27.06 -8.42 27.20
CA GLU A 91 27.71 -7.74 28.32
C GLU A 91 27.15 -8.25 29.65
N THR A 92 27.93 -9.10 30.32
CA THR A 92 27.69 -9.57 31.69
C THR A 92 28.16 -8.52 32.69
N SER A 93 27.44 -8.46 33.82
CA SER A 93 27.93 -8.17 35.18
C SER A 93 27.65 -6.76 35.76
N GLU A 94 27.14 -6.78 37.01
CA GLU A 94 27.14 -5.71 38.04
C GLU A 94 26.14 -4.53 37.81
N ASP A 95 25.41 -3.98 38.77
CA ASP A 95 25.19 -4.17 40.21
C ASP A 95 23.83 -3.53 40.58
N SER A 96 23.33 -3.92 41.73
CA SER A 96 22.12 -3.59 42.46
C SER A 96 22.00 -2.12 42.93
N SER A 97 20.76 -1.60 43.01
CA SER A 97 20.11 -1.01 44.20
C SER A 97 19.22 0.25 43.96
N ASP A 98 17.93 0.04 44.19
CA ASP A 98 16.99 0.76 45.07
C ASP A 98 16.98 2.32 45.16
N LYS A 99 15.81 2.95 44.87
CA LYS A 99 15.00 3.76 45.82
C LYS A 99 13.82 4.53 45.21
N THR A 100 12.62 4.13 45.64
CA THR A 100 11.50 4.92 46.21
C THR A 100 11.09 6.32 45.67
N ALA A 101 9.88 6.32 45.07
CA ALA A 101 8.72 7.21 45.24
C ALA A 101 8.86 8.75 45.38
N LYS A 102 8.13 9.49 44.51
CA LYS A 102 7.17 10.55 44.93
C LYS A 102 6.20 10.95 43.83
N ALA A 103 4.92 11.00 44.20
CA ALA A 103 3.80 11.45 43.38
C ALA A 103 3.53 12.96 43.56
N LYS A 104 3.28 13.68 42.46
CA LYS A 104 2.28 14.76 42.29
C LYS A 104 2.53 15.51 40.97
N ASP A 105 1.57 15.47 40.05
CA ASP A 105 0.76 16.62 39.61
C ASP A 105 -0.01 16.28 38.32
N SER A 106 -1.34 16.23 38.39
CA SER A 106 -2.22 15.56 37.43
C SER A 106 -2.70 16.43 36.25
N GLY A 107 -2.25 17.69 36.16
CA GLY A 107 -2.52 18.57 35.01
C GLY A 107 -1.38 18.65 33.98
N ASP A 108 -0.13 18.73 34.45
CA ASP A 108 1.08 18.88 33.62
C ASP A 108 1.65 17.51 33.14
N ALA A 109 1.28 16.43 33.85
CA ALA A 109 1.69 15.07 33.51
C ALA A 109 1.14 14.58 32.16
N LYS A 110 -0.05 15.03 31.72
CA LYS A 110 -0.65 14.56 30.46
C LYS A 110 0.01 15.17 29.22
N THR A 111 0.48 16.41 29.32
CA THR A 111 1.20 17.10 28.23
C THR A 111 2.66 16.65 28.17
N ARG A 112 3.30 16.40 29.32
CA ARG A 112 4.63 15.76 29.39
C ARG A 112 4.61 14.32 28.87
N ASP A 113 3.61 13.53 29.24
CA ASP A 113 3.40 12.16 28.73
C ASP A 113 3.23 12.12 27.20
N ILE A 114 2.48 13.06 26.61
CA ILE A 114 2.35 13.14 25.14
C ILE A 114 3.67 13.54 24.49
N LYS A 115 4.39 14.50 25.07
CA LYS A 115 5.66 14.98 24.51
C LYS A 115 6.77 13.94 24.61
N GLU A 116 6.91 13.29 25.76
CA GLU A 116 7.85 12.19 26.00
C GLU A 116 7.54 11.01 25.07
N ARG A 117 6.27 10.63 24.93
CA ARG A 117 5.87 9.58 23.97
C ARG A 117 6.17 10.00 22.53
N MET A 118 5.95 11.27 22.17
CA MET A 118 6.25 11.77 20.82
C MET A 118 7.76 11.78 20.55
N GLU A 119 8.58 12.08 21.56
CA GLU A 119 10.04 11.98 21.49
C GLU A 119 10.50 10.52 21.38
N GLU A 120 9.93 9.59 22.15
CA GLU A 120 10.19 8.14 22.04
C GLU A 120 9.80 7.59 20.66
N TYR A 121 8.62 7.95 20.14
CA TYR A 121 8.18 7.58 18.80
C TYR A 121 9.09 8.18 17.72
N SER A 122 9.50 9.44 17.87
CA SER A 122 10.42 10.10 16.93
C SER A 122 11.80 9.41 16.93
N HIS A 123 12.33 9.09 18.12
CA HIS A 123 13.57 8.32 18.25
C HIS A 123 13.45 6.93 17.65
N PHE A 124 12.32 6.24 17.85
CA PHE A 124 12.04 4.96 17.22
C PHE A 124 12.00 5.06 15.68
N ILE A 125 11.30 6.05 15.13
CA ILE A 125 11.24 6.31 13.67
C ILE A 125 12.65 6.60 13.13
N LEU A 126 13.40 7.48 13.79
CA LEU A 126 14.77 7.83 13.40
C LEU A 126 15.72 6.62 13.49
N HIS A 127 15.53 5.76 14.48
CA HIS A 127 16.26 4.51 14.62
C HIS A 127 15.95 3.56 13.46
N GLU A 128 14.68 3.32 13.16
CA GLU A 128 14.27 2.47 12.03
C GLU A 128 14.72 3.05 10.68
N LEU A 129 14.74 4.37 10.52
CA LEU A 129 15.29 5.04 9.32
C LEU A 129 16.78 4.73 9.08
N LYS A 130 17.55 4.37 10.12
CA LYS A 130 18.95 3.94 9.94
C LYS A 130 19.05 2.65 9.12
N ILE A 131 17.97 1.87 8.99
CA ILE A 131 17.97 0.64 8.16
C ILE A 131 18.31 0.95 6.70
N PHE A 132 17.86 2.09 6.18
CA PHE A 132 18.14 2.54 4.82
C PHE A 132 19.60 2.97 4.63
N LYS A 133 20.24 3.48 5.69
CA LYS A 133 21.68 3.79 5.68
C LYS A 133 22.52 2.51 5.76
N ARG A 134 22.07 1.53 6.55
CA ARG A 134 22.77 0.26 6.78
C ARG A 134 22.64 -0.72 5.62
N ASN A 135 21.48 -0.79 4.98
CA ASN A 135 21.22 -1.68 3.86
C ASN A 135 20.82 -0.87 2.61
N LYS A 136 21.80 -0.61 1.75
CA LYS A 136 21.60 0.13 0.49
C LYS A 136 20.66 -0.60 -0.47
N ASN A 137 20.57 -1.93 -0.40
CA ASN A 137 19.65 -2.73 -1.22
C ASN A 137 18.19 -2.40 -0.84
N VAL A 138 17.88 -2.38 0.45
CA VAL A 138 16.54 -2.00 0.95
C VAL A 138 16.16 -0.58 0.54
N LEU A 139 17.11 0.37 0.60
CA LEU A 139 16.87 1.74 0.16
C LEU A 139 16.58 1.81 -1.35
N LYS A 140 17.40 1.14 -2.17
CA LYS A 140 17.22 1.05 -3.64
C LYS A 140 15.80 0.57 -3.98
N TRP A 141 15.42 -0.58 -3.42
CA TRP A 141 14.11 -1.18 -3.66
C TRP A 141 12.96 -0.35 -3.10
N SER A 142 13.16 0.33 -1.96
CA SER A 142 12.13 1.18 -1.36
C SER A 142 11.85 2.45 -2.16
N ILE A 143 12.88 3.11 -2.69
CA ILE A 143 12.72 4.26 -3.59
C ILE A 143 11.97 3.82 -4.84
N TRP A 144 12.42 2.73 -5.48
CA TRP A 144 11.77 2.20 -6.67
C TRP A 144 10.31 1.82 -6.41
N TRP A 145 10.02 1.15 -5.29
CA TRP A 145 8.68 0.76 -4.88
C TRP A 145 7.77 1.98 -4.71
N ALA A 146 8.27 3.04 -4.05
CA ALA A 146 7.48 4.24 -3.78
C ALA A 146 7.15 5.01 -5.06
N LEU A 147 8.14 5.18 -5.94
CA LEU A 147 7.96 5.84 -7.24
C LEU A 147 6.99 5.06 -8.14
N THR A 148 7.18 3.74 -8.23
CA THR A 148 6.33 2.87 -9.05
C THR A 148 4.90 2.82 -8.53
N SER A 149 4.71 2.76 -7.21
CA SER A 149 3.39 2.80 -6.57
C SER A 149 2.68 4.12 -6.83
N CYS A 150 3.39 5.25 -6.67
CA CYS A 150 2.86 6.57 -7.01
C CYS A 150 2.38 6.61 -8.47
N GLY A 151 3.21 6.21 -9.42
CA GLY A 151 2.84 6.18 -10.84
C GLY A 151 1.65 5.27 -11.12
N PHE A 152 1.52 4.15 -10.41
CA PHE A 152 0.37 3.26 -10.55
C PHE A 152 -0.92 3.84 -9.93
N TYR A 153 -0.85 4.46 -8.76
CA TYR A 153 -2.01 5.11 -8.14
C TYR A 153 -2.58 6.22 -9.02
N GLN A 154 -1.69 7.01 -9.62
CA GLN A 154 -2.04 7.99 -10.63
C GLN A 154 -2.79 7.35 -11.81
N ILE A 155 -2.27 6.27 -12.39
CA ILE A 155 -2.98 5.54 -13.45
C ILE A 155 -4.38 5.11 -12.98
N THR A 156 -4.49 4.49 -11.80
CA THR A 156 -5.79 4.00 -11.31
C THR A 156 -6.81 5.10 -11.05
N ASN A 157 -6.37 6.29 -10.63
CA ASN A 157 -7.26 7.42 -10.39
C ASN A 157 -7.82 8.00 -11.70
N TYR A 158 -7.01 8.02 -12.76
CA TYR A 158 -7.32 8.73 -14.01
C TYR A 158 -7.77 7.82 -15.16
N VAL A 159 -7.55 6.50 -15.07
CA VAL A 159 -7.86 5.57 -16.17
C VAL A 159 -9.36 5.52 -16.49
N GLN A 160 -10.23 5.57 -15.49
CA GLN A 160 -11.68 5.58 -15.73
C GLN A 160 -12.14 6.89 -16.40
N SER A 161 -11.56 8.02 -16.00
CA SER A 161 -11.79 9.31 -16.67
C SER A 161 -11.27 9.30 -18.11
N LEU A 162 -10.12 8.65 -18.36
CA LEU A 162 -9.59 8.48 -19.71
C LEU A 162 -10.55 7.64 -20.58
N TRP A 163 -11.02 6.50 -20.06
CA TRP A 163 -11.99 5.65 -20.77
C TRP A 163 -13.28 6.38 -21.08
N ALA A 164 -13.78 7.21 -20.16
CA ALA A 164 -14.99 8.00 -20.39
C ALA A 164 -14.87 8.91 -21.63
N THR A 165 -13.66 9.34 -22.02
CA THR A 165 -13.45 10.11 -23.27
C THR A 165 -13.50 9.27 -24.56
N MET A 166 -13.47 7.94 -24.44
CA MET A 166 -13.43 6.97 -25.54
C MET A 166 -14.71 6.13 -25.63
N GLN A 167 -15.48 6.07 -24.54
CA GLN A 167 -16.65 5.21 -24.43
C GLN A 167 -17.85 5.76 -25.20
N ILE A 168 -18.51 4.85 -25.91
CA ILE A 168 -19.90 4.99 -26.32
C ILE A 168 -20.75 4.21 -25.29
N ILE A 169 -22.02 4.56 -25.12
CA ILE A 169 -22.93 3.96 -24.12
C ILE A 169 -22.90 2.42 -24.11
N SER A 170 -22.70 1.78 -25.26
CA SER A 170 -22.64 0.32 -25.41
C SER A 170 -21.36 -0.35 -24.89
N ASP A 171 -20.25 0.37 -24.77
CA ASP A 171 -18.91 -0.21 -24.61
C ASP A 171 -18.37 -0.05 -23.18
N ASN A 172 -19.26 0.07 -22.20
CA ASN A 172 -18.91 0.34 -20.82
C ASN A 172 -18.64 -0.96 -20.03
N PHE A 173 -17.41 -1.44 -20.11
CA PHE A 173 -16.95 -2.67 -19.44
C PHE A 173 -15.91 -2.39 -18.35
N ASN A 174 -16.01 -1.23 -17.68
CA ASN A 174 -15.07 -0.81 -16.64
C ASN A 174 -14.99 -1.82 -15.48
N GLY A 175 -16.14 -2.28 -14.99
CA GLY A 175 -16.19 -3.24 -13.87
C GLY A 175 -15.66 -4.62 -14.27
N ILE A 176 -15.94 -5.09 -15.49
CA ILE A 176 -15.34 -6.35 -16.00
C ILE A 176 -13.81 -6.23 -16.03
N THR A 177 -13.30 -5.11 -16.54
CA THR A 177 -11.85 -4.88 -16.66
C THR A 177 -11.17 -4.91 -15.28
N GLU A 178 -11.77 -4.28 -14.28
CA GLU A 178 -11.24 -4.30 -12.90
C GLU A 178 -11.34 -5.69 -12.24
N CYS A 179 -12.39 -6.46 -12.53
CA CYS A 179 -12.50 -7.86 -12.10
C CYS A 179 -11.38 -8.72 -12.70
N ILE A 180 -11.11 -8.57 -14.00
CA ILE A 180 -10.01 -9.27 -14.69
C ILE A 180 -8.67 -8.93 -14.05
N ASN A 181 -8.41 -7.64 -13.79
CA ASN A 181 -7.19 -7.21 -13.09
C ASN A 181 -7.04 -7.83 -11.72
N THR A 182 -8.13 -7.89 -10.95
CA THR A 182 -8.14 -8.50 -9.62
C THR A 182 -7.80 -9.99 -9.69
N LEU A 183 -8.37 -10.71 -10.66
CA LEU A 183 -8.12 -12.14 -10.86
C LEU A 183 -6.68 -12.40 -11.31
N ILE A 184 -6.20 -11.68 -12.32
CA ILE A 184 -4.83 -11.79 -12.83
C ILE A 184 -3.83 -11.46 -11.72
N GLY A 185 -4.06 -10.40 -10.95
CA GLY A 185 -3.19 -10.03 -9.84
C GLY A 185 -3.11 -11.11 -8.76
N ALA A 186 -4.23 -11.77 -8.44
CA ALA A 186 -4.26 -12.90 -7.53
C ALA A 186 -3.49 -14.10 -8.10
N MET A 187 -3.67 -14.43 -9.38
CA MET A 187 -2.95 -15.50 -10.06
C MET A 187 -1.44 -15.24 -10.06
N ILE A 188 -1.00 -14.03 -10.43
CA ILE A 188 0.41 -13.64 -10.44
C ILE A 188 1.01 -13.76 -9.03
N SER A 189 0.32 -13.23 -8.02
CA SER A 189 0.79 -13.29 -6.63
C SER A 189 0.95 -14.72 -6.15
N PHE A 190 0.01 -15.61 -6.53
CA PHE A 190 0.08 -17.02 -6.20
C PHE A 190 1.18 -17.76 -6.98
N SER A 191 1.33 -17.49 -8.27
CA SER A 191 2.35 -18.12 -9.13
C SER A 191 3.77 -17.75 -8.71
N LEU A 192 4.01 -16.52 -8.25
CA LEU A 192 5.36 -16.05 -7.92
C LEU A 192 6.02 -16.88 -6.80
N GLN A 193 5.22 -17.45 -5.88
CA GLN A 193 5.74 -18.29 -4.80
C GLN A 193 6.41 -19.59 -5.30
N TYR A 194 6.09 -20.02 -6.53
CA TYR A 194 6.66 -21.21 -7.16
C TYR A 194 7.89 -20.92 -8.03
N ILE A 195 8.21 -19.65 -8.26
CA ILE A 195 9.35 -19.27 -9.08
C ILE A 195 10.61 -19.23 -8.20
N ASN A 196 11.34 -20.35 -8.17
CA ASN A 196 12.62 -20.52 -7.45
C ASN A 196 13.81 -19.85 -8.17
N LYS A 197 13.64 -18.66 -8.75
CA LYS A 197 14.72 -17.96 -9.44
C LYS A 197 15.30 -16.87 -8.54
N ASP A 198 16.62 -16.81 -8.39
CA ASP A 198 17.30 -15.68 -7.76
C ASP A 198 17.24 -14.46 -8.68
N TRP A 199 16.18 -13.66 -8.53
CA TRP A 199 15.91 -12.45 -9.30
C TRP A 199 16.93 -11.33 -9.05
N THR A 200 17.75 -11.47 -8.01
CA THR A 200 18.71 -10.47 -7.51
C THR A 200 19.91 -10.24 -8.42
N VAL A 201 20.22 -11.18 -9.33
CA VAL A 201 21.40 -11.05 -10.21
C VAL A 201 21.17 -10.08 -11.37
N HIS A 202 19.93 -9.92 -11.82
CA HIS A 202 19.57 -9.07 -12.97
C HIS A 202 18.43 -8.10 -12.62
N ASP A 203 18.25 -7.77 -11.34
CA ASP A 203 17.13 -6.99 -10.86
C ASP A 203 17.05 -5.61 -11.55
N GLU A 204 18.16 -4.89 -11.64
CA GLU A 204 18.22 -3.55 -12.24
C GLU A 204 17.82 -3.54 -13.72
N LEU A 205 18.28 -4.52 -14.50
CA LEU A 205 17.92 -4.63 -15.92
C LEU A 205 16.45 -4.98 -16.09
N ILE A 206 15.91 -5.90 -15.29
CA ILE A 206 14.50 -6.28 -15.33
C ILE A 206 13.63 -5.08 -14.98
N LEU A 207 13.97 -4.34 -13.93
CA LEU A 207 13.23 -3.14 -13.51
C LEU A 207 13.27 -2.05 -14.59
N SER A 208 14.44 -1.80 -15.19
CA SER A 208 14.58 -0.79 -16.24
C SER A 208 13.76 -1.15 -17.49
N ILE A 209 13.92 -2.38 -18.01
CA ILE A 209 13.21 -2.84 -19.21
C ILE A 209 11.70 -2.81 -18.98
N THR A 210 11.23 -3.31 -17.84
CA THR A 210 9.80 -3.35 -17.56
C THR A 210 9.21 -1.97 -17.32
N SER A 211 9.97 -1.02 -16.76
CA SER A 211 9.52 0.37 -16.61
C SER A 211 9.39 1.05 -17.98
N ILE A 212 10.35 0.84 -18.89
CA ILE A 212 10.28 1.30 -20.28
C ILE A 212 9.06 0.70 -21.00
N ILE A 213 8.84 -0.62 -20.85
CA ILE A 213 7.66 -1.28 -21.44
C ILE A 213 6.37 -0.64 -20.92
N ILE A 214 6.25 -0.43 -19.61
CA ILE A 214 5.04 0.20 -19.07
C ILE A 214 4.88 1.64 -19.56
N ALA A 215 5.96 2.42 -19.64
CA ALA A 215 5.93 3.78 -20.16
C ALA A 215 5.44 3.80 -21.63
N VAL A 216 5.97 2.93 -22.49
CA VAL A 216 5.53 2.79 -23.89
C VAL A 216 4.06 2.40 -23.96
N LEU A 217 3.61 1.42 -23.18
CA LEU A 217 2.21 1.00 -23.15
C LEU A 217 1.28 2.14 -22.71
N LEU A 218 1.70 2.99 -21.76
CA LEU A 218 0.94 4.16 -21.32
C LEU A 218 0.86 5.25 -22.39
N ILE A 219 1.96 5.51 -23.11
CA ILE A 219 1.96 6.44 -24.25
C ILE A 219 0.96 5.95 -25.31
N ILE A 220 1.02 4.67 -25.67
CA ILE A 220 0.11 4.06 -26.63
C ILE A 220 -1.35 4.19 -26.13
N MET A 221 -1.61 3.86 -24.86
CA MET A 221 -2.95 3.96 -24.26
C MET A 221 -3.49 5.40 -24.25
N SER A 222 -2.62 6.40 -24.05
CA SER A 222 -3.01 7.83 -24.09
C SER A 222 -3.43 8.30 -25.49
N GLN A 223 -2.88 7.70 -26.56
CA GLN A 223 -3.18 8.10 -27.94
C GLN A 223 -4.35 7.34 -28.58
N ILE A 224 -4.72 6.18 -28.02
CA ILE A 224 -5.81 5.35 -28.56
C ILE A 224 -7.17 6.02 -28.37
N LYS A 225 -8.08 5.75 -29.32
CA LYS A 225 -9.48 6.19 -29.29
C LYS A 225 -10.49 5.06 -29.03
N SER A 226 -10.06 3.81 -29.11
CA SER A 226 -10.88 2.62 -28.83
C SER A 226 -10.75 2.23 -27.36
N VAL A 227 -11.87 2.24 -26.63
CA VAL A 227 -11.89 1.85 -25.22
C VAL A 227 -11.51 0.38 -25.01
N ILE A 228 -11.87 -0.52 -25.94
CA ILE A 228 -11.55 -1.95 -25.85
C ILE A 228 -10.03 -2.16 -25.86
N ILE A 229 -9.31 -1.48 -26.76
CA ILE A 229 -7.84 -1.58 -26.81
C ILE A 229 -7.23 -0.95 -25.55
N ALA A 230 -7.79 0.16 -25.06
CA ALA A 230 -7.35 0.78 -23.81
C ALA A 230 -7.54 -0.16 -22.59
N TYR A 231 -8.62 -0.94 -22.54
CA TYR A 231 -8.82 -1.97 -21.50
C TYR A 231 -7.75 -3.05 -21.55
N ILE A 232 -7.46 -3.59 -22.75
CA ILE A 232 -6.44 -4.63 -22.92
C ILE A 232 -5.07 -4.12 -22.47
N LEU A 233 -4.69 -2.90 -22.88
CA LEU A 233 -3.44 -2.28 -22.46
C LEU A 233 -3.38 -2.06 -20.95
N TYR A 234 -4.46 -1.58 -20.35
CA TYR A 234 -4.52 -1.39 -18.90
C TYR A 234 -4.39 -2.72 -18.14
N VAL A 235 -4.98 -3.80 -18.65
CA VAL A 235 -4.82 -5.15 -18.06
C VAL A 235 -3.37 -5.61 -18.12
N ILE A 236 -2.69 -5.42 -19.26
CA ILE A 236 -1.28 -5.76 -19.43
C ILE A 236 -0.41 -4.93 -18.47
N ILE A 237 -0.63 -3.62 -18.41
CA ILE A 237 0.09 -2.71 -17.50
C ILE A 237 -0.07 -3.15 -16.04
N THR A 238 -1.30 -3.46 -15.63
CA THR A 238 -1.63 -3.88 -14.26
C THR A 238 -1.01 -5.24 -13.92
N ALA A 239 -0.97 -6.18 -14.87
CA ALA A 239 -0.32 -7.46 -14.71
C ALA A 239 1.20 -7.30 -14.49
N ILE A 240 1.88 -6.51 -15.35
CA ILE A 240 3.32 -6.23 -15.22
C ILE A 240 3.61 -5.56 -13.88
N TYR A 241 2.84 -4.52 -13.52
CA TYR A 241 2.98 -3.83 -12.24
C TYR A 241 2.83 -4.79 -11.06
N THR A 242 1.78 -5.63 -11.07
CA THR A 242 1.52 -6.56 -9.96
C THR A 242 2.65 -7.57 -9.80
N LEU A 243 3.20 -8.08 -10.90
CA LEU A 243 4.36 -8.98 -10.87
C LEU A 243 5.57 -8.30 -10.23
N LEU A 244 5.94 -7.11 -10.70
CA LEU A 244 7.11 -6.37 -10.20
C LEU A 244 6.94 -5.98 -8.73
N MET A 245 5.76 -5.51 -8.35
CA MET A 245 5.48 -5.13 -6.96
C MET A 245 5.53 -6.32 -6.02
N THR A 246 5.02 -7.48 -6.46
CA THR A 246 5.09 -8.70 -5.65
C THR A 246 6.54 -9.15 -5.48
N ALA A 247 7.35 -9.09 -6.54
CA ALA A 247 8.79 -9.37 -6.47
C ALA A 247 9.52 -8.39 -5.56
N ALA A 248 9.30 -7.08 -5.71
CA ALA A 248 9.90 -6.06 -4.85
C ALA A 248 9.55 -6.25 -3.37
N CYS A 249 8.28 -6.59 -3.07
CA CYS A 249 7.87 -6.89 -1.71
C CYS A 249 8.59 -8.13 -1.15
N ALA A 250 8.78 -9.17 -1.97
CA ALA A 250 9.51 -10.37 -1.56
C ALA A 250 11.00 -10.07 -1.29
N THR A 251 11.65 -9.29 -2.16
CA THR A 251 13.06 -8.89 -2.00
C THR A 251 13.27 -8.01 -0.78
N ILE A 252 12.40 -7.01 -0.55
CA ILE A 252 12.46 -6.18 0.66
C ILE A 252 12.21 -7.05 1.90
N ALA A 253 11.26 -8.00 1.84
CA ALA A 253 10.96 -8.89 2.95
C ALA A 253 12.13 -9.83 3.30
N SER A 254 12.90 -10.32 2.32
CA SER A 254 14.06 -11.18 2.59
C SER A 254 15.23 -10.45 3.25
N GLU A 255 15.30 -9.12 3.10
CA GLU A 255 16.38 -8.27 3.62
C GLU A 255 16.07 -7.67 5.00
N LEU A 256 14.83 -7.83 5.49
CA LEU A 256 14.33 -7.19 6.70
C LEU A 256 13.91 -8.20 7.76
N ASN A 257 14.18 -7.87 9.02
CA ASN A 257 13.60 -8.61 10.14
C ASN A 257 12.10 -8.26 10.28
N SER A 258 11.30 -9.16 10.87
CA SER A 258 9.83 -9.04 10.91
C SER A 258 9.31 -7.77 11.62
N ALA A 259 10.12 -7.14 12.48
CA ALA A 259 9.75 -5.90 13.17
C ALA A 259 9.87 -4.65 12.26
N SER A 260 10.93 -4.56 11.46
CA SER A 260 11.19 -3.42 10.56
C SER A 260 10.40 -3.49 9.24
N TYR A 261 9.92 -4.68 8.85
CA TYR A 261 9.16 -4.87 7.62
C TYR A 261 7.91 -3.98 7.53
N GLY A 262 7.12 -3.94 8.60
CA GLY A 262 5.89 -3.14 8.63
C GLY A 262 6.16 -1.64 8.56
N PHE A 263 7.23 -1.18 9.19
CA PHE A 263 7.65 0.22 9.15
C PHE A 263 8.09 0.64 7.74
N VAL A 264 8.97 -0.14 7.10
CA VAL A 264 9.46 0.16 5.75
C VAL A 264 8.30 0.20 4.74
N PHE A 265 7.39 -0.77 4.79
CA PHE A 265 6.24 -0.80 3.90
C PHE A 265 5.30 0.41 4.13
N GLY A 266 5.05 0.77 5.39
CA GLY A 266 4.26 1.94 5.75
C GLY A 266 4.89 3.24 5.27
N LEU A 267 6.19 3.43 5.47
CA LEU A 267 6.92 4.61 5.00
C LEU A 267 6.90 4.71 3.47
N ASN A 268 7.15 3.60 2.77
CA ASN A 268 7.13 3.59 1.32
C ASN A 268 5.74 3.97 0.78
N THR A 269 4.67 3.45 1.41
CA THR A 269 3.27 3.80 1.07
C THR A 269 3.01 5.28 1.31
N PHE A 270 3.46 5.82 2.45
CA PHE A 270 3.31 7.23 2.77
C PHE A 270 4.01 8.14 1.74
N VAL A 271 5.26 7.81 1.37
CA VAL A 271 6.01 8.56 0.36
C VAL A 271 5.32 8.49 -1.01
N ALA A 272 4.82 7.31 -1.40
CA ALA A 272 4.07 7.14 -2.64
C ALA A 272 2.82 8.03 -2.69
N LEU A 273 2.01 8.03 -1.63
CA LEU A 273 0.80 8.86 -1.52
C LEU A 273 1.12 10.36 -1.46
N LEU A 274 2.22 10.75 -0.81
CA LEU A 274 2.66 12.14 -0.76
C LEU A 274 3.06 12.63 -2.15
N LEU A 275 3.84 11.83 -2.89
CA LEU A 275 4.23 12.13 -4.27
C LEU A 275 3.00 12.17 -5.19
N GLU A 276 2.08 11.22 -5.02
CA GLU A 276 0.82 11.19 -5.76
C GLU A 276 0.02 12.47 -5.52
N THR A 277 -0.11 12.90 -4.26
CA THR A 277 -0.81 14.13 -3.90
C THR A 277 -0.16 15.35 -4.55
N ALA A 278 1.17 15.42 -4.52
CA ALA A 278 1.92 16.52 -5.15
C ALA A 278 1.73 16.58 -6.67
N ILE A 279 1.79 15.43 -7.36
CA ILE A 279 1.58 15.32 -8.82
C ILE A 279 0.13 15.69 -9.17
N THR A 280 -0.86 15.17 -8.42
CA THR A 280 -2.27 15.49 -8.62
C THR A 280 -2.54 16.99 -8.43
N PHE A 281 -2.01 17.59 -7.36
CA PHE A 281 -2.14 19.03 -7.13
C PHE A 281 -1.49 19.85 -8.24
N ALA A 282 -0.30 19.45 -8.70
CA ALA A 282 0.42 20.16 -9.76
C ALA A 282 -0.30 20.09 -11.10
N PHE A 283 -0.77 18.92 -11.53
CA PHE A 283 -1.21 18.70 -12.92
C PHE A 283 -2.72 18.62 -13.11
N ALA A 284 -3.46 18.09 -12.14
CA ALA A 284 -4.89 17.83 -12.29
C ALA A 284 -5.77 18.86 -11.58
N ASP A 285 -5.29 19.44 -10.49
CA ASP A 285 -6.05 20.45 -9.74
C ASP A 285 -6.13 21.77 -10.52
N LYS A 286 -7.25 22.49 -10.33
CA LYS A 286 -7.50 23.81 -10.92
C LYS A 286 -6.52 24.89 -10.47
N HIS A 287 -5.89 24.73 -9.31
CA HIS A 287 -4.86 25.65 -8.80
C HIS A 287 -3.47 25.33 -9.38
N GLY A 288 -3.32 24.16 -10.03
CA GLY A 288 -2.13 23.77 -10.77
C GLY A 288 -2.25 24.07 -12.27
N PHE A 289 -1.78 23.15 -13.11
CA PHE A 289 -1.83 23.28 -14.57
C PHE A 289 -3.18 22.92 -15.19
N ALA A 290 -4.07 22.25 -14.44
CA ALA A 290 -5.40 21.83 -14.88
C ALA A 290 -5.39 21.12 -16.26
N LEU A 291 -4.44 20.21 -16.47
CA LEU A 291 -4.20 19.58 -17.76
C LEU A 291 -5.36 18.66 -18.17
N PRO A 292 -5.63 18.48 -19.46
CA PRO A 292 -6.59 17.49 -19.92
C PRO A 292 -6.09 16.06 -19.62
N ILE A 293 -7.04 15.14 -19.44
CA ILE A 293 -6.76 13.77 -18.96
C ILE A 293 -5.70 13.00 -19.78
N ARG A 294 -5.63 13.24 -21.10
CA ARG A 294 -4.63 12.60 -21.97
C ARG A 294 -3.21 13.10 -21.73
N GLU A 295 -3.07 14.39 -21.44
CA GLU A 295 -1.77 15.00 -21.10
C GLU A 295 -1.32 14.59 -19.71
N GLN A 296 -2.24 14.48 -18.75
CA GLN A 296 -1.95 13.92 -17.43
C GLN A 296 -1.37 12.50 -17.56
N VAL A 297 -2.04 11.62 -18.33
CA VAL A 297 -1.57 10.24 -18.55
C VAL A 297 -0.22 10.20 -19.29
N LEU A 298 0.04 11.15 -20.19
CA LEU A 298 1.32 11.25 -20.87
C LEU A 298 2.44 11.68 -19.91
N LEU A 299 2.21 12.66 -19.03
CA LEU A 299 3.20 13.10 -18.05
C LEU A 299 3.55 12.02 -17.02
N LEU A 300 2.61 11.10 -16.72
CA LEU A 300 2.90 9.94 -15.86
C LEU A 300 3.99 9.03 -16.43
N THR A 301 4.23 9.07 -17.75
CA THR A 301 5.30 8.28 -18.38
C THR A 301 6.69 8.82 -18.04
N LEU A 302 6.80 10.10 -17.66
CA LEU A 302 8.08 10.72 -17.27
C LEU A 302 8.55 10.30 -15.87
N PHE A 303 7.66 9.71 -15.07
CA PHE A 303 7.95 9.24 -13.71
C PHE A 303 8.18 7.72 -13.66
N LYS A 304 8.33 7.05 -14.81
CA LYS A 304 8.65 5.61 -14.93
C LYS A 304 10.00 5.37 -15.57
#